data_AF-A0A4Y2DZG1-F1
#
_entry.id   AF-A0A4Y2DZG1-F1
#
_cell.length_a   1.000
_cell.length_b   1.000
_cell.length_c   1.000
_cell.angle_alpha   90.00
_cell.angle_beta   90.00
_cell.angle_gamma   90.00
#
_symmetry.space_group_name_H-M   'P 1'
#
loop_
_entity.id
_entity.type
_entity.pdbx_description
1 polymer ?
#
loop_
_entity_poly.entity_id
_entity_poly.type
_entity_poly.pdbx_seq_one_letter_code
_entity_poly.pdbx_strand_id
1 'polypeptide(L)'
;MKNLEAHFESVHAFVREQIKLAREQMETRYDSTATDHHFKEGDLVWMHNPKRWRGLSPKLQQNWEGPYTVVKKLNDVYRVQRLPNAKPKVIHINRLAPYRATDHSSLCNETAGTCSL
;
A
#
# COMPACT_ATOMS: atom_id res chain seq x y z
N MET A 1 -15.04 -38.85 -37.63
CA MET A 1 -15.17 -37.41 -37.32
C MET A 1 -15.28 -37.11 -35.82
N LYS A 2 -15.94 -37.94 -34.99
CA LYS A 2 -16.17 -37.69 -33.54
C LYS A 2 -14.92 -37.60 -32.63
N ASN A 3 -13.76 -38.10 -33.06
CA ASN A 3 -12.57 -38.18 -32.20
C ASN A 3 -11.87 -36.82 -32.05
N LEU A 4 -11.85 -36.00 -33.10
CA LEU A 4 -11.19 -34.69 -33.07
C LEU A 4 -11.94 -33.68 -32.18
N GLU A 5 -13.27 -33.65 -32.25
CA GLU A 5 -14.10 -32.80 -31.39
C GLU A 5 -13.93 -33.17 -29.92
N ALA A 6 -13.99 -34.47 -29.59
CA ALA A 6 -13.77 -34.96 -28.24
C ALA A 6 -12.36 -34.62 -27.71
N HIS A 7 -11.34 -34.69 -28.58
CA HIS A 7 -9.97 -34.30 -28.21
C HIS A 7 -9.89 -32.79 -27.89
N PHE A 8 -10.44 -31.93 -28.74
CA PHE A 8 -10.47 -30.49 -28.48
C PHE A 8 -11.27 -30.14 -27.21
N GLU A 9 -12.42 -30.76 -26.99
CA GLU A 9 -13.20 -30.57 -25.76
C GLU A 9 -12.40 -30.95 -24.52
N SER A 10 -11.67 -32.08 -24.56
CA SER A 10 -10.82 -32.50 -23.43
C SER A 10 -9.66 -31.52 -23.17
N VAL A 11 -9.02 -31.01 -24.23
CA VAL A 11 -7.95 -30.01 -24.12
C VAL A 11 -8.50 -28.71 -23.53
N HIS A 12 -9.67 -28.26 -23.98
CA HIS A 12 -10.31 -27.06 -23.43
C HIS A 12 -10.73 -27.24 -21.97
N ALA A 13 -11.27 -28.40 -21.59
CA ALA A 13 -11.61 -28.72 -20.21
C ALA A 13 -10.35 -28.68 -19.33
N PHE A 14 -9.26 -29.29 -19.81
CA PHE A 14 -7.96 -29.25 -19.12
C PHE A 14 -7.46 -27.82 -18.89
N VAL A 15 -7.48 -26.97 -19.94
CA VAL A 15 -7.05 -25.57 -19.82
C VAL A 15 -7.91 -24.80 -18.81
N ARG A 16 -9.23 -25.00 -18.79
CA ARG A 16 -10.13 -24.35 -17.82
C ARG A 16 -9.80 -24.74 -16.38
N GLU A 17 -9.55 -26.02 -16.14
CA GLU A 17 -9.14 -26.50 -14.81
C GLU A 17 -7.80 -25.90 -14.39
N GLN A 18 -6.82 -25.83 -15.30
CA GLN A 18 -5.53 -25.21 -14.98
C GLN A 18 -5.66 -23.72 -14.66
N ILE A 19 -6.51 -22.97 -15.38
CA ILE A 19 -6.78 -21.56 -15.08
C ILE A 19 -7.43 -21.41 -13.69
N LYS A 20 -8.37 -22.29 -13.36
CA LYS A 20 -9.03 -22.30 -12.05
C LYS A 20 -8.02 -22.56 -10.92
N LEU A 21 -7.20 -23.60 -11.06
CA LEU A 21 -6.15 -23.92 -10.09
C LEU A 21 -5.14 -22.77 -9.94
N ALA A 22 -4.72 -22.16 -11.04
CA ALA A 22 -3.80 -21.02 -11.00
C ALA A 22 -4.41 -19.83 -10.27
N ARG A 23 -5.72 -19.57 -10.45
CA ARG A 23 -6.45 -18.53 -9.73
C ARG A 23 -6.50 -18.82 -8.23
N GLU A 24 -6.88 -20.04 -7.83
CA GLU A 24 -6.95 -20.44 -6.42
C GLU A 24 -5.58 -20.33 -5.73
N GLN A 25 -4.51 -20.73 -6.41
CA GLN A 25 -3.15 -20.57 -5.91
C GLN A 25 -2.76 -19.08 -5.79
N MET A 26 -3.18 -18.23 -6.73
CA MET A 26 -2.91 -16.80 -6.68
C MET A 26 -3.64 -16.12 -5.52
N GLU A 27 -4.90 -16.46 -5.29
CA GLU A 27 -5.72 -15.97 -4.16
C GLU A 27 -5.09 -16.37 -2.82
N THR A 28 -4.78 -17.66 -2.66
CA THR A 28 -4.12 -18.17 -1.44
C THR A 28 -2.78 -17.47 -1.16
N ARG A 29 -1.96 -17.25 -2.20
CA ARG A 29 -0.68 -16.54 -2.06
C ARG A 29 -0.90 -15.09 -1.64
N TYR A 30 -1.84 -14.40 -2.26
CA TYR A 30 -2.13 -13.01 -1.95
C TYR A 30 -2.59 -12.88 -0.49
N ASP A 31 -3.54 -13.70 -0.07
CA ASP A 31 -4.09 -13.68 1.28
C ASP A 31 -3.05 -14.07 2.35
N SER A 32 -2.15 -15.01 2.04
CA SER A 32 -1.05 -15.39 2.96
C SER A 32 -0.08 -14.24 3.26
N THR A 33 0.02 -13.26 2.36
CA THR A 33 0.87 -12.07 2.53
C THR A 33 0.11 -10.89 3.13
N ALA A 34 -1.21 -10.98 3.24
CA ALA A 34 -2.05 -9.96 3.85
C ALA A 34 -1.80 -9.99 5.37
N THR A 35 -1.00 -9.05 5.82
CA THR A 35 -0.74 -8.84 7.24
C THR A 35 -1.84 -7.95 7.80
N ASP A 36 -2.52 -8.46 8.82
CA ASP A 36 -3.67 -7.81 9.45
C ASP A 36 -3.23 -6.63 10.33
N HIS A 37 -2.92 -5.49 9.68
CA HIS A 37 -2.38 -4.30 10.35
C HIS A 37 -3.50 -3.41 10.89
N HIS A 38 -3.96 -3.69 12.10
CA HIS A 38 -4.97 -2.87 12.75
C HIS A 38 -4.40 -1.61 13.42
N PHE A 39 -4.86 -0.43 12.99
CA PHE A 39 -4.56 0.86 13.62
C PHE A 39 -5.75 1.39 14.41
N LYS A 40 -5.48 2.12 15.49
CA LYS A 40 -6.47 2.83 16.31
C LYS A 40 -6.46 4.32 15.99
N GLU A 41 -7.55 5.01 16.29
CA GLU A 41 -7.60 6.47 16.23
C GLU A 41 -6.57 7.06 17.20
N GLY A 42 -5.79 8.03 16.73
CA GLY A 42 -4.65 8.59 17.46
C GLY A 42 -3.28 7.98 17.14
N ASP A 43 -3.23 6.80 16.51
CA ASP A 43 -1.95 6.17 16.17
C ASP A 43 -1.17 6.98 15.13
N LEU A 44 0.15 7.00 15.27
CA LEU A 44 1.07 7.54 14.28
C LEU A 44 1.41 6.47 13.23
N VAL A 45 1.27 6.82 11.97
CA VAL A 45 1.50 5.93 10.83
C VAL A 45 2.30 6.62 9.72
N TRP A 46 3.17 5.87 9.06
CA TRP A 46 3.79 6.27 7.81
C TRP A 46 2.83 6.05 6.64
N MET A 47 2.79 6.97 5.69
CA MET A 47 1.98 6.86 4.48
C MET A 47 2.86 6.61 3.26
N HIS A 48 2.61 5.55 2.49
CA HIS A 48 3.27 5.32 1.21
C HIS A 48 2.71 6.28 0.13
N ASN A 49 3.55 7.14 -0.42
CA ASN A 49 3.28 8.09 -1.49
C ASN A 49 4.00 7.67 -2.78
N PRO A 50 3.28 7.13 -3.80
CA PRO A 50 3.89 6.72 -5.06
C PRO A 50 4.22 7.90 -6.00
N LYS A 51 4.02 9.15 -5.56
CA LYS A 51 4.29 10.34 -6.37
C LYS A 51 5.78 10.41 -6.69
N ARG A 52 6.11 10.37 -7.98
CA ARG A 52 7.48 10.49 -8.47
C ARG A 52 7.88 11.95 -8.64
N TRP A 53 9.07 12.30 -8.18
CA TRP A 53 9.67 13.60 -8.50
C TRP A 53 10.50 13.52 -9.77
N ARG A 54 10.37 14.54 -10.63
CA ARG A 54 11.20 14.67 -11.85
C ARG A 54 12.62 15.05 -11.43
N GLY A 55 13.62 14.44 -12.08
CA GLY A 55 15.04 14.71 -11.81
C GLY A 55 15.69 13.80 -10.76
N LEU A 56 14.93 12.94 -10.09
CA LEU A 56 15.46 11.92 -9.17
C LEU A 56 15.22 10.51 -9.74
N SER A 57 16.18 9.60 -9.54
CA SER A 57 15.99 8.18 -9.90
C SER A 57 14.87 7.58 -9.05
N PRO A 58 13.84 6.93 -9.64
CA PRO A 58 12.71 6.37 -8.89
C PRO A 58 13.10 5.38 -7.79
N LYS A 59 14.26 4.73 -7.93
CA LYS A 59 14.77 3.76 -6.94
C LYS A 59 15.33 4.41 -5.68
N LEU A 60 15.75 5.68 -5.75
CA LEU A 60 16.37 6.43 -4.65
C LEU A 60 15.40 7.41 -3.98
N GLN A 61 14.14 7.46 -4.43
CA GLN A 61 13.14 8.35 -3.85
C GLN A 61 12.57 7.74 -2.57
N GLN A 62 12.40 8.58 -1.53
CA GLN A 62 11.72 8.17 -0.31
C GLN A 62 10.20 8.18 -0.55
N ASN A 63 9.62 6.99 -0.71
CA ASN A 63 8.18 6.85 -0.93
C ASN A 63 7.36 6.88 0.37
N TRP A 64 7.99 6.69 1.53
CA TRP A 64 7.30 6.73 2.83
C TRP A 64 7.33 8.13 3.40
N GLU A 65 6.17 8.75 3.55
CA GLU A 65 6.01 10.14 3.96
C GLU A 65 5.41 10.22 5.36
N GLY A 66 6.16 10.90 6.25
CA GLY A 66 5.78 11.47 7.55
C GLY A 66 5.07 10.57 8.57
N PRO A 67 5.07 10.96 9.85
CA PRO A 67 4.03 10.52 10.75
C PRO A 67 2.73 11.25 10.39
N TYR A 68 1.70 10.47 10.10
CA TYR A 68 0.31 10.91 10.05
C TYR A 68 -0.42 10.34 11.27
N THR A 69 -1.38 11.09 11.80
CA THR A 69 -2.28 10.61 12.85
C THR A 69 -3.52 10.00 12.22
N VAL A 70 -3.92 8.81 12.68
CA VAL A 70 -5.20 8.21 12.30
C VAL A 70 -6.34 8.98 12.97
N VAL A 71 -7.20 9.60 12.17
CA VAL A 71 -8.37 10.35 12.64
C VAL A 71 -9.57 9.45 12.81
N LYS A 72 -9.80 8.55 11.85
CA LYS A 72 -10.96 7.67 11.85
C LYS A 72 -10.67 6.36 11.15
N LYS A 73 -11.04 5.26 11.79
CA LYS A 73 -11.11 3.94 11.16
C LYS A 73 -12.47 3.77 10.47
N LEU A 74 -12.45 3.30 9.22
CA LEU A 74 -13.65 2.84 8.52
C LEU A 74 -13.62 1.31 8.52
N ASN A 75 -13.28 0.69 7.38
CA ASN A 75 -13.01 -0.74 7.25
C ASN A 75 -11.51 -0.92 6.94
N ASP A 76 -11.19 -1.33 5.71
CA ASP A 76 -9.80 -1.40 5.20
C ASP A 76 -9.23 -0.04 4.80
N VAL A 77 -10.01 1.02 5.05
CA VAL A 77 -9.70 2.39 4.67
C VAL A 77 -9.69 3.25 5.93
N TYR A 78 -8.66 4.05 6.06
CA TYR A 78 -8.42 4.92 7.19
C TYR A 78 -8.39 6.38 6.74
N ARG A 79 -8.90 7.26 7.59
CA ARG A 79 -8.71 8.71 7.45
C ARG A 79 -7.49 9.09 8.26
N VAL A 80 -6.47 9.63 7.60
CA VAL A 80 -5.22 10.05 8.21
C VAL A 80 -4.97 11.53 8.00
N GLN A 81 -4.35 12.17 8.98
CA GLN A 81 -4.14 13.61 9.00
C GLN A 81 -2.73 13.92 9.50
N ARG A 82 -2.00 14.77 8.77
CA ARG A 82 -0.60 15.11 9.11
C ARG A 82 -0.49 16.21 10.16
N LEU A 83 -1.38 17.19 10.09
CA LEU A 83 -1.43 18.37 10.95
C LEU A 83 -2.88 18.57 11.39
N PRO A 84 -3.16 19.06 12.61
CA PRO A 84 -4.53 19.15 13.16
C PRO A 84 -5.51 19.95 12.30
N ASN A 85 -5.01 20.90 11.50
CA ASN A 85 -5.84 21.74 10.61
C ASN A 85 -5.76 21.33 9.13
N ALA A 86 -4.98 20.29 8.79
CA ALA A 86 -4.86 19.84 7.40
C ALA A 86 -6.06 19.00 6.98
N LYS A 87 -6.40 19.03 5.70
CA LYS A 87 -7.46 18.17 5.15
C LYS A 87 -7.10 16.68 5.36
N PRO A 88 -7.97 15.88 5.99
CA PRO A 88 -7.74 14.44 6.13
C PRO A 88 -7.68 13.74 4.78
N LYS A 89 -6.80 12.74 4.65
CA LYS A 89 -6.67 11.88 3.48
C LYS A 89 -7.27 10.51 3.75
N VAL A 90 -7.95 9.95 2.77
CA VAL A 90 -8.57 8.61 2.83
C VAL A 90 -7.63 7.61 2.16
N ILE A 91 -7.13 6.62 2.90
CA ILE A 91 -6.04 5.73 2.47
C ILE A 91 -6.31 4.29 2.88
N HIS A 92 -5.99 3.35 1.99
CA HIS A 92 -6.08 1.91 2.28
C HIS A 92 -5.00 1.44 3.25
N ILE A 93 -5.33 0.48 4.12
CA ILE A 93 -4.45 -0.12 5.14
C ILE A 93 -3.10 -0.57 4.59
N ASN A 94 -3.07 -1.19 3.40
CA ASN A 94 -1.84 -1.64 2.71
C ASN A 94 -0.85 -0.52 2.36
N ARG A 95 -1.25 0.75 2.45
CA ARG A 95 -0.37 1.92 2.23
C ARG A 95 0.04 2.61 3.51
N LEU A 96 -0.32 2.04 4.66
CA LEU A 96 0.04 2.52 5.97
C LEU A 96 1.04 1.56 6.60
N ALA A 97 2.01 2.12 7.30
CA ALA A 97 2.96 1.36 8.12
C ALA A 97 3.00 1.95 9.53
N PRO A 98 3.19 1.13 10.57
CA PRO A 98 3.28 1.63 11.94
C PRO A 98 4.47 2.59 12.09
N TYR A 99 4.24 3.76 12.69
CA TYR A 99 5.32 4.67 13.05
C TYR A 99 5.97 4.19 14.34
N ARG A 100 7.20 3.70 14.25
CA ARG A 100 8.04 3.43 15.41
C ARG A 100 8.91 4.66 15.63
N ALA A 101 8.68 5.38 16.72
CA ALA A 101 9.62 6.39 17.17
C ALA A 101 10.93 5.64 17.51
N THR A 102 11.92 5.75 16.63
CA THR A 102 13.30 5.56 17.06
C THR A 102 13.68 6.82 17.80
N ASP A 103 14.40 6.71 18.91
CA ASP A 103 14.82 7.85 19.77
C ASP A 103 15.79 8.82 19.07
N HIS A 104 15.78 8.89 17.74
CA HIS A 104 16.47 9.86 16.90
C HIS A 104 15.53 11.02 16.52
N SER A 105 14.87 11.61 17.51
CA SER A 105 14.00 12.79 17.38
C SER A 105 14.80 14.10 17.31
N SER A 106 15.83 14.19 16.45
CA SER A 106 16.65 15.41 16.38
C SER A 106 17.38 15.65 15.06
N LEU A 107 16.81 15.27 13.92
CA LEU A 107 17.31 15.75 12.63
C LEU A 107 16.11 16.10 11.74
N CYS A 108 16.08 17.33 11.26
CA CYS A 108 15.11 17.94 10.34
C CYS A 108 13.97 18.74 10.99
N ASN A 109 14.31 19.70 11.85
CA ASN A 109 13.57 20.96 11.95
C ASN A 109 14.59 22.10 12.07
N GLU A 110 15.24 22.48 10.97
CA GLU A 110 15.91 23.78 10.83
C GLU A 110 16.39 23.92 9.38
N THR A 111 15.60 24.62 8.56
CA THR A 111 16.04 25.50 7.46
C THR A 111 14.80 26.19 6.90
N ALA A 112 14.18 27.01 7.73
CA ALA A 112 13.45 28.18 7.26
C ALA A 112 14.30 29.41 7.61
N GLY A 113 15.50 29.45 7.01
CA GLY A 113 16.35 30.64 7.02
C GLY A 113 15.87 31.58 5.92
N THR A 114 15.40 32.74 6.36
CA THR A 114 15.15 33.95 5.56
C THR A 114 16.24 34.19 4.51
N CYS A 115 15.85 34.47 3.28
CA CYS A 115 16.70 35.13 2.29
C CYS A 115 15.90 36.30 1.71
N SER A 116 16.09 37.48 2.31
CA SER A 116 15.74 38.77 1.72
C SER A 116 16.81 39.12 0.68
N LEU A 117 16.40 39.77 -0.42
CA LEU A 117 17.30 40.45 -1.36
C LEU A 117 18.11 41.55 -0.66
#